data_AF-A0A357N423-F1
#
_entry.id   AF-A0A357N423-F1
#
_cell.length_a   1.000
_cell.length_b   1.000
_cell.length_c   1.000
_cell.angle_alpha   90.00
_cell.angle_beta   90.00
_cell.angle_gamma   90.00
#
_symmetry.space_group_name_H-M   'P 1'
#
loop_
_entity.id
_entity.type
_entity.pdbx_description
1 polymer ?
#
loop_
_entity_poly.entity_id
_entity_poly.type
_entity_poly.pdbx_seq_one_letter_code
_entity_poly.pdbx_strand_id
1 'polypeptide(L)'
;MVTHMKCTTRFLLVLAVVLLAACDRIPHTSGYIHSNDRYLEENVANWNSMISTVNAWNDSPLAEEFHEAIADGDDLSKFRFRLQAAHTDAVKQRTSAEQLTHRPEAADLHQHLLASLQSVEDMFAILVTLAELPAGYTAEQSASILARLEPAIERMDTDLQKLSDAQDTFARSEKIQLTTSDPSRR
;
A
#
# COMPACT_ATOMS: atom_id res chain seq x y z
N MET A 1 -17.31 -32.14 21.54
CA MET A 1 -17.17 -32.21 20.07
C MET A 1 -17.06 -30.77 19.58
N VAL A 2 -15.84 -30.23 19.60
CA VAL A 2 -15.57 -28.83 19.21
C VAL A 2 -15.09 -28.90 17.78
N THR A 3 -15.91 -28.40 16.85
CA THR A 3 -15.55 -28.31 15.44
C THR A 3 -14.43 -27.30 15.27
N HIS A 4 -13.26 -27.82 14.88
CA HIS A 4 -12.16 -27.12 14.26
C HIS A 4 -12.67 -26.08 13.23
N MET A 5 -12.48 -24.80 13.52
CA MET A 5 -12.52 -23.76 12.50
C MET A 5 -11.12 -23.69 11.88
N LYS A 6 -10.88 -24.59 10.91
CA LYS A 6 -9.68 -24.59 10.08
C LYS A 6 -9.89 -23.64 8.90
N CYS A 7 -9.06 -22.60 8.91
CA CYS A 7 -8.16 -22.26 7.83
C CYS A 7 -8.69 -21.47 6.61
N THR A 8 -7.88 -20.44 6.32
CA THR A 8 -7.56 -19.89 5.00
C THR A 8 -8.51 -18.85 4.40
N THR A 9 -8.60 -17.67 5.02
CA THR A 9 -8.80 -16.43 4.25
C THR A 9 -7.50 -16.12 3.54
N ARG A 10 -7.30 -16.71 2.35
CA ARG A 10 -6.25 -16.29 1.43
C ARG A 10 -6.52 -14.83 1.07
N PHE A 11 -5.60 -13.93 1.41
CA PHE A 11 -5.50 -12.60 0.81
C PHE A 11 -5.24 -12.79 -0.70
N LEU A 12 -6.31 -12.99 -1.46
CA LEU A 12 -6.28 -12.92 -2.91
C LEU A 12 -6.54 -11.47 -3.29
N LEU A 13 -5.51 -10.63 -3.11
CA LEU A 13 -5.36 -9.44 -3.94
C LEU A 13 -5.19 -9.96 -5.38
N VAL A 14 -6.28 -9.99 -6.14
CA VAL A 14 -6.22 -10.19 -7.58
C VAL A 14 -5.64 -8.90 -8.17
N LEU A 15 -4.31 -8.76 -8.09
CA LEU A 15 -3.56 -7.75 -8.82
C LEU A 15 -3.64 -8.08 -10.31
N ALA A 16 -4.58 -7.46 -11.01
CA ALA A 16 -4.37 -7.16 -12.43
C ALA A 16 -3.59 -5.83 -12.52
N VAL A 17 -2.28 -5.86 -12.19
CA VAL A 17 -1.41 -4.69 -12.41
C VAL A 17 -1.10 -4.61 -13.90
N VAL A 18 -1.61 -3.55 -14.52
CA VAL A 18 -1.17 -3.11 -15.84
C VAL A 18 0.22 -2.49 -15.68
N LEU A 19 1.24 -3.21 -16.16
CA LEU A 19 2.61 -2.71 -16.27
C LEU A 19 2.69 -1.63 -17.37
N LEU A 20 2.55 -0.37 -16.99
CA LEU A 20 3.05 0.74 -17.81
C LEU A 20 4.55 0.83 -17.58
N ALA A 21 5.34 0.45 -18.59
CA ALA A 21 6.79 0.61 -18.56
C ALA A 21 7.13 2.10 -18.58
N ALA A 22 7.49 2.67 -17.43
CA ALA A 22 8.03 4.02 -17.33
C ALA A 22 9.47 4.02 -17.85
N CYS A 23 9.69 4.53 -19.07
CA CYS A 23 11.01 4.94 -19.54
C CYS A 23 11.35 6.34 -19.03
N ASP A 24 12.57 6.46 -18.48
CA ASP A 24 13.33 7.65 -18.10
C ASP A 24 12.71 8.65 -17.11
N ARG A 25 13.19 8.57 -15.85
CA ARG A 25 13.05 9.62 -14.84
C ARG A 25 13.96 10.80 -15.19
N ILE A 26 13.40 11.88 -15.71
CA ILE A 26 14.04 13.20 -15.71
C ILE A 26 13.70 13.88 -14.37
N PRO A 27 14.68 14.32 -13.56
CA PRO A 27 14.40 15.01 -12.32
C PRO A 27 13.89 16.43 -12.64
N HIS A 28 12.64 16.74 -12.30
CA HIS A 28 12.09 18.08 -12.52
C HIS A 28 12.07 18.91 -11.23
N THR A 29 12.81 20.01 -11.29
CA THR A 29 12.83 21.12 -10.33
C THR A 29 11.50 21.87 -10.30
N SER A 30 11.18 22.41 -9.12
CA SER A 30 10.11 23.37 -8.79
C SER A 30 9.54 24.17 -9.98
N GLY A 31 8.24 24.00 -10.25
CA GLY A 31 7.45 24.80 -11.21
C GLY A 31 6.84 24.05 -12.38
N TYR A 32 7.25 22.80 -12.63
CA TYR A 32 6.61 21.95 -13.65
C TYR A 32 5.26 21.45 -13.14
N ILE A 33 4.18 21.64 -13.89
CA ILE A 33 2.88 21.02 -13.64
C ILE A 33 2.73 19.88 -14.65
N HIS A 34 2.53 18.65 -14.18
CA HIS A 34 2.37 17.49 -15.04
C HIS A 34 1.16 17.67 -15.98
N SER A 35 1.28 17.21 -17.24
CA SER A 35 0.10 17.00 -18.09
C SER A 35 -0.77 15.88 -17.49
N ASN A 36 -2.03 15.80 -17.88
CA ASN A 36 -2.96 14.81 -17.34
C ASN A 36 -2.47 13.37 -17.59
N ASP A 37 -2.00 13.06 -18.80
CA ASP A 37 -1.37 11.79 -19.16
C ASP A 37 -0.18 11.46 -18.24
N ARG A 38 0.75 12.41 -18.11
CA ARG A 38 1.96 12.24 -17.29
C ARG A 38 1.61 12.11 -15.81
N TYR A 39 0.62 12.84 -15.33
CA TYR A 39 0.18 12.77 -13.96
C TYR A 39 -0.45 11.41 -13.65
N LEU A 40 -1.26 10.87 -14.57
CA LEU A 40 -1.83 9.52 -14.42
C LEU A 40 -0.72 8.44 -14.38
N GLU A 41 0.31 8.57 -15.22
CA GLU A 41 1.49 7.68 -15.17
C GLU A 41 2.18 7.72 -13.79
N GLU A 42 2.49 8.92 -13.28
CA GLU A 42 3.13 9.08 -11.97
C GLU A 42 2.22 8.59 -10.84
N ASN A 43 0.91 8.82 -10.91
CA ASN A 43 -0.06 8.34 -9.94
C ASN A 43 -0.06 6.81 -9.84
N VAL A 44 -0.15 6.12 -10.99
CA VAL A 44 -0.09 4.65 -11.07
C VAL A 44 1.28 4.14 -10.60
N ALA A 45 2.37 4.81 -10.98
CA ALA A 45 3.72 4.43 -10.55
C ALA A 45 3.91 4.54 -9.03
N ASN A 46 3.38 5.58 -8.40
CA ASN A 46 3.43 5.75 -6.94
C ASN A 46 2.65 4.64 -6.24
N TRP A 47 1.44 4.31 -6.72
CA TRP A 47 0.68 3.20 -6.17
C TRP A 47 1.39 1.86 -6.31
N ASN A 48 1.94 1.55 -7.49
CA ASN A 48 2.69 0.32 -7.72
C ASN A 48 3.94 0.21 -6.84
N SER A 49 4.62 1.34 -6.59
CA SER A 49 5.75 1.40 -5.65
C SER A 49 5.29 1.04 -4.22
N MET A 50 4.13 1.52 -3.79
CA MET A 50 3.60 1.24 -2.45
C MET A 50 3.21 -0.24 -2.31
N ILE A 51 2.55 -0.80 -3.32
CA ILE A 51 2.25 -2.23 -3.38
C ILE A 51 3.52 -3.07 -3.32
N SER A 52 4.61 -2.63 -3.95
CA SER A 52 5.89 -3.34 -3.85
C SER A 52 6.43 -3.36 -2.41
N THR A 53 6.21 -2.31 -1.61
CA THR A 53 6.53 -2.28 -0.17
C THR A 53 5.69 -3.29 0.62
N VAL A 54 4.38 -3.35 0.35
CA VAL A 54 3.46 -4.31 1.00
C VAL A 54 3.84 -5.74 0.67
N ASN A 55 4.09 -6.05 -0.61
CA ASN A 55 4.49 -7.38 -1.05
C ASN A 55 5.85 -7.78 -0.48
N ALA A 56 6.82 -6.87 -0.39
CA ALA A 56 8.12 -7.17 0.21
C ALA A 56 8.01 -7.60 1.69
N TRP A 57 7.01 -7.11 2.42
CA TRP A 57 6.69 -7.61 3.75
C TRP A 57 5.96 -8.95 3.68
N ASN A 58 4.84 -9.02 2.96
CA ASN A 58 3.97 -10.21 2.94
C ASN A 58 4.66 -11.47 2.38
N ASP A 59 5.52 -11.31 1.37
CA ASP A 59 6.23 -12.41 0.73
C ASP A 59 7.52 -12.80 1.48
N SER A 60 7.89 -12.05 2.52
CA SER A 60 9.05 -12.35 3.36
C SER A 60 8.70 -13.45 4.37
N PRO A 61 9.61 -14.40 4.66
CA PRO A 61 9.43 -15.40 5.73
C PRO A 61 9.07 -14.79 7.09
N LEU A 62 9.54 -13.57 7.34
CA LEU A 62 9.23 -12.84 8.57
C LEU A 62 7.75 -12.49 8.73
N ALA A 63 6.95 -12.42 7.66
CA ALA A 63 5.52 -12.16 7.81
C ALA A 63 4.81 -13.36 8.45
N GLU A 64 5.08 -14.58 8.00
CA GLU A 64 4.51 -15.80 8.62
C GLU A 64 5.01 -15.94 10.07
N GLU A 65 6.32 -15.81 10.30
CA GLU A 65 6.90 -15.85 11.64
C GLU A 65 6.29 -14.78 12.58
N PHE A 66 5.93 -13.60 12.06
CA PHE A 66 5.31 -12.54 12.85
C PHE A 66 3.89 -12.91 13.30
N HIS A 67 3.10 -13.48 12.40
CA HIS A 67 1.76 -13.94 12.74
C HIS A 67 1.79 -15.08 13.76
N GLU A 68 2.73 -16.01 13.62
CA GLU A 68 2.94 -17.09 14.59
C GLU A 68 3.36 -16.54 15.96
N ALA A 69 4.34 -15.63 16.00
CA ALA A 69 4.81 -15.04 17.24
C ALA A 69 3.70 -14.26 17.99
N ILE A 70 2.79 -13.60 17.26
CA ILE A 70 1.61 -12.96 17.86
C ILE A 70 0.67 -14.01 18.47
N ALA A 71 0.44 -15.12 17.76
CA ALA A 71 -0.47 -16.17 18.22
C ALA A 71 0.06 -16.87 19.49
N ASP A 72 1.38 -17.05 19.57
CA ASP A 72 2.03 -17.74 20.69
C ASP A 72 2.37 -16.80 21.86
N GLY A 73 2.26 -15.48 21.68
CA GLY A 73 2.60 -14.49 22.71
C GLY A 73 4.11 -14.25 22.85
N ASP A 74 4.87 -14.56 21.80
CA ASP A 74 6.33 -14.50 21.77
C ASP A 74 6.86 -13.08 21.63
N ASP A 75 8.15 -12.88 21.95
CA ASP A 75 8.82 -11.61 21.76
C ASP A 75 8.82 -11.16 20.28
N LEU A 76 8.30 -9.95 20.05
CA LEU A 76 8.17 -9.35 18.72
C LEU A 76 9.34 -8.43 18.37
N SER A 77 10.32 -8.25 19.26
CA SER A 77 11.42 -7.30 19.09
C SER A 77 12.22 -7.53 17.79
N LYS A 78 12.33 -8.78 17.32
CA LYS A 78 13.06 -9.13 16.09
C LYS A 78 12.45 -8.52 14.81
N PHE A 79 11.15 -8.22 14.81
CA PHE A 79 10.44 -7.71 13.62
C PHE A 79 10.49 -6.20 13.51
N ARG A 80 10.76 -5.50 14.62
CA ARG A 80 10.67 -4.04 14.74
C ARG A 80 11.43 -3.30 13.64
N PHE A 81 12.68 -3.67 13.40
CA PHE A 81 13.51 -2.98 12.41
C PHE A 81 12.90 -3.02 11.01
N ARG A 82 12.43 -4.18 10.55
CA ARG A 82 11.86 -4.31 9.21
C ARG A 82 10.51 -3.61 9.09
N LEU A 83 9.66 -3.72 10.10
CA LEU A 83 8.37 -3.03 10.14
C LEU A 83 8.54 -1.51 10.17
N GLN A 84 9.50 -1.00 10.95
CA GLN A 84 9.85 0.42 10.97
C GLN A 84 10.41 0.90 9.63
N ALA A 85 11.22 0.08 8.94
CA ALA A 85 11.70 0.40 7.60
C ALA A 85 10.55 0.50 6.60
N ALA A 86 9.63 -0.47 6.58
CA ALA A 86 8.47 -0.47 5.71
C ALA A 86 7.54 0.73 5.99
N HIS A 87 7.25 1.01 7.26
CA HIS A 87 6.50 2.20 7.67
C HIS A 87 7.19 3.50 7.20
N THR A 88 8.50 3.62 7.41
CA THR A 88 9.28 4.79 6.99
C THR A 88 9.22 4.99 5.48
N ASP A 89 9.31 3.92 4.70
CA ASP A 89 9.23 3.98 3.25
C ASP A 89 7.81 4.33 2.78
N ALA A 90 6.76 3.85 3.47
CA ALA A 90 5.39 4.26 3.20
C ALA A 90 5.18 5.77 3.44
N VAL A 91 5.66 6.30 4.58
CA VAL A 91 5.63 7.74 4.90
C VAL A 91 6.34 8.56 3.83
N LYS A 92 7.54 8.13 3.41
CA LYS A 92 8.31 8.82 2.36
C LYS A 92 7.55 8.86 1.03
N GLN A 93 6.98 7.73 0.62
CA GLN A 93 6.23 7.64 -0.63
C GLN A 93 4.99 8.55 -0.60
N ARG A 94 4.21 8.53 0.49
CA ARG A 94 3.08 9.44 0.68
C ARG A 94 3.52 10.91 0.62
N THR A 95 4.56 11.26 1.36
CA THR A 95 5.11 12.64 1.38
C THR A 95 5.64 13.07 0.01
N SER A 96 6.26 12.17 -0.76
CA SER A 96 6.67 12.45 -2.14
C SER A 96 5.45 12.65 -3.06
N ALA A 97 4.40 11.86 -2.89
CA ALA A 97 3.17 11.99 -3.67
C ALA A 97 2.47 13.34 -3.43
N GLU A 98 2.45 13.85 -2.19
CA GLU A 98 1.91 15.19 -1.85
C GLU A 98 2.55 16.33 -2.65
N GLN A 99 3.81 16.13 -3.09
CA GLN A 99 4.56 17.13 -3.84
C GLN A 99 4.32 17.05 -5.35
N LEU A 100 3.53 16.08 -5.83
CA LEU A 100 3.20 15.96 -7.25
C LEU A 100 2.25 17.08 -7.68
N THR A 101 2.81 18.00 -8.45
CA THR A 101 2.06 19.07 -9.10
C THR A 101 1.14 18.51 -10.18
N HIS A 102 -0.10 18.98 -10.23
CA HIS A 102 -1.11 18.49 -11.14
C HIS A 102 -2.05 19.60 -11.57
N ARG A 103 -2.76 19.38 -12.68
CA ARG A 103 -3.81 20.31 -13.14
C ARG A 103 -5.08 20.11 -12.31
N PRO A 104 -5.98 21.11 -12.24
CA PRO A 104 -7.21 21.03 -11.45
C PRO A 104 -8.08 19.82 -11.75
N GLU A 105 -8.09 19.35 -13.01
CA GLU A 105 -8.85 18.18 -13.45
C GLU A 105 -8.43 16.90 -12.72
N ALA A 106 -7.18 16.80 -12.27
CA ALA A 106 -6.63 15.65 -11.58
C ALA A 106 -6.75 15.72 -10.04
N ALA A 107 -7.39 16.75 -9.49
CA ALA A 107 -7.44 16.98 -8.05
C ALA A 107 -8.10 15.81 -7.29
N ASP A 108 -9.19 15.27 -7.82
CA ASP A 108 -9.91 14.14 -7.21
C ASP A 108 -9.07 12.85 -7.24
N LEU A 109 -8.48 12.54 -8.39
CA LEU A 109 -7.52 11.44 -8.56
C LEU A 109 -6.32 11.58 -7.58
N HIS A 110 -5.83 12.80 -7.37
CA HIS A 110 -4.76 13.06 -6.42
C HIS A 110 -5.17 12.75 -4.98
N GLN A 111 -6.36 13.17 -4.57
CA GLN A 111 -6.87 12.87 -3.21
C GLN A 111 -7.02 11.37 -2.99
N HIS A 112 -7.51 10.62 -3.99
CA HIS A 112 -7.61 9.17 -3.90
C HIS A 112 -6.25 8.47 -3.81
N LEU A 113 -5.21 8.99 -4.47
CA LEU A 113 -3.85 8.50 -4.29
C LEU A 113 -3.37 8.71 -2.86
N LEU A 114 -3.48 9.94 -2.34
CA LEU A 114 -3.02 10.25 -0.99
C LEU A 114 -3.75 9.43 0.07
N ALA A 115 -5.07 9.23 -0.08
CA ALA A 115 -5.85 8.38 0.82
C ALA A 115 -5.37 6.92 0.78
N SER A 116 -5.11 6.37 -0.40
CA SER A 116 -4.63 4.99 -0.54
C SER A 116 -3.23 4.80 0.07
N LEU A 117 -2.33 5.76 -0.15
CA LEU A 117 -0.98 5.72 0.44
C LEU A 117 -1.02 5.88 1.97
N GLN A 118 -1.92 6.72 2.49
CA GLN A 118 -2.13 6.86 3.93
C GLN A 118 -2.66 5.57 4.56
N SER A 119 -3.60 4.87 3.91
CA SER A 119 -4.13 3.62 4.45
C SER A 119 -3.07 2.52 4.56
N VAL A 120 -2.08 2.48 3.65
CA VAL A 120 -0.91 1.59 3.78
C VAL A 120 0.03 2.03 4.90
N GLU A 121 0.28 3.33 5.03
CA GLU A 121 1.06 3.89 6.15
C GLU A 121 0.44 3.51 7.50
N ASP A 122 -0.88 3.71 7.66
CA ASP A 122 -1.64 3.39 8.87
C ASP A 122 -1.52 1.91 9.24
N MET A 123 -1.61 1.02 8.24
CA MET A 123 -1.46 -0.42 8.43
C MET A 123 -0.07 -0.77 8.96
N PHE A 124 1.00 -0.25 8.36
CA PHE A 124 2.35 -0.47 8.88
C PHE A 124 2.58 0.16 10.26
N ALA A 125 1.97 1.31 10.56
CA ALA A 125 2.05 1.93 11.88
C ALA A 125 1.46 1.02 12.98
N ILE A 126 0.35 0.32 12.68
CA ILE A 126 -0.25 -0.65 13.59
C ILE A 126 0.68 -1.85 13.81
N LEU A 127 1.28 -2.38 12.74
CA LEU A 127 2.24 -3.49 12.83
C LEU A 127 3.48 -3.10 13.64
N VAL A 128 4.00 -1.87 13.47
CA VAL A 128 5.08 -1.33 14.30
C VAL A 128 4.66 -1.27 15.77
N THR A 129 3.45 -0.79 16.07
CA THR A 129 2.93 -0.73 17.45
C THR A 129 2.87 -2.11 18.08
N LEU A 130 2.50 -3.16 17.33
CA LEU A 130 2.59 -4.55 17.79
C LEU A 130 4.03 -4.96 18.10
N ALA A 131 4.98 -4.71 17.19
CA ALA A 131 6.38 -5.07 17.38
C ALA A 131 7.13 -4.24 18.46
N GLU A 132 6.48 -3.19 18.97
CA GLU A 132 6.97 -2.39 20.10
C GLU A 132 6.43 -2.85 21.45
N LEU A 133 5.51 -3.83 21.48
CA LEU A 133 5.09 -4.45 22.72
C LEU A 133 6.31 -5.02 23.47
N PRO A 134 6.37 -4.85 24.80
CA PRO A 134 7.45 -5.41 25.60
C PRO A 134 7.38 -6.94 25.61
N ALA A 135 8.53 -7.59 25.81
CA ALA A 135 8.57 -9.03 26.05
C ALA A 135 7.66 -9.40 27.24
N GLY A 136 6.83 -10.43 27.06
CA GLY A 136 5.83 -10.84 28.05
C GLY A 136 4.56 -9.96 28.07
N TYR A 137 4.23 -9.30 26.96
CA TYR A 137 2.94 -8.61 26.82
C TYR A 137 1.76 -9.56 27.05
N THR A 138 0.63 -9.00 27.49
CA THR A 138 -0.57 -9.80 27.72
C THR A 138 -1.40 -9.95 26.46
N ALA A 139 -2.22 -11.00 26.40
CA ALA A 139 -3.14 -11.22 25.29
C ALA A 139 -4.08 -10.02 25.08
N GLU A 140 -4.48 -9.31 26.15
CA GLU A 140 -5.29 -8.09 26.04
C GLU A 140 -4.56 -6.95 25.34
N GLN A 141 -3.24 -6.81 25.55
CA GLN A 141 -2.44 -5.77 24.92
C GLN A 141 -2.32 -6.00 23.40
N SER A 142 -2.03 -7.23 22.97
CA SER A 142 -1.98 -7.57 21.55
C SER A 142 -3.37 -7.54 20.91
N ALA A 143 -4.40 -8.06 21.56
CA ALA A 143 -5.77 -8.06 21.04
C ALA A 143 -6.32 -6.65 20.80
N SER A 144 -6.03 -5.69 21.70
CA SER A 144 -6.45 -4.30 21.54
C SER A 144 -5.84 -3.65 20.29
N ILE A 145 -4.59 -3.99 19.96
CA ILE A 145 -3.92 -3.46 18.77
C ILE A 145 -4.38 -4.21 17.51
N LEU A 146 -4.52 -5.53 17.56
CA LEU A 146 -5.03 -6.35 16.46
C LEU A 146 -6.46 -5.95 16.05
N ALA A 147 -7.30 -5.56 17.01
CA ALA A 147 -8.65 -5.05 16.73
C ALA A 147 -8.65 -3.77 15.86
N ARG A 148 -7.52 -3.07 15.75
CA ARG A 148 -7.35 -1.91 14.85
C ARG A 148 -6.85 -2.31 13.46
N LEU A 149 -6.23 -3.49 13.32
CA LEU A 149 -5.60 -3.92 12.07
C LEU A 149 -6.64 -4.27 11.01
N GLU A 150 -7.64 -5.07 11.35
CA GLU A 150 -8.70 -5.47 10.42
C GLU A 150 -9.46 -4.29 9.80
N PRO A 151 -9.97 -3.31 10.57
CA PRO A 151 -10.61 -2.13 9.97
C PRO A 151 -9.65 -1.24 9.18
N ALA A 152 -8.33 -1.28 9.47
CA ALA A 152 -7.33 -0.58 8.65
C ALA A 152 -7.13 -1.27 7.29
N ILE A 153 -7.12 -2.61 7.27
CA ILE A 153 -7.06 -3.40 6.04
C ILE A 153 -8.32 -3.18 5.20
N GLU A 154 -9.52 -3.24 5.79
CA GLU A 154 -10.78 -2.97 5.09
C GLU A 154 -10.80 -1.56 4.47
N ARG A 155 -10.27 -0.56 5.20
CA ARG A 155 -10.12 0.80 4.67
C ARG A 155 -9.14 0.85 3.51
N MET A 156 -8.00 0.19 3.63
CA MET A 156 -6.99 0.10 2.56
C MET A 156 -7.60 -0.50 1.28
N ASP A 157 -8.33 -1.62 1.39
CA ASP A 157 -9.02 -2.24 0.25
C ASP A 157 -10.06 -1.29 -0.37
N THR A 158 -10.82 -0.60 0.47
CA THR A 158 -11.82 0.37 0.02
C THR A 158 -11.19 1.55 -0.71
N ASP A 159 -10.09 2.10 -0.19
CA ASP A 159 -9.43 3.26 -0.79
C ASP A 159 -8.69 2.88 -2.07
N LEU A 160 -8.12 1.67 -2.13
CA LEU A 160 -7.57 1.09 -3.37
C LEU A 160 -8.63 1.02 -4.46
N GLN A 161 -9.83 0.49 -4.14
CA GLN A 161 -10.90 0.41 -5.14
C GLN A 161 -11.28 1.81 -5.65
N LYS A 162 -11.42 2.79 -4.75
CA LYS A 162 -11.71 4.18 -5.15
C LYS A 162 -10.60 4.77 -6.02
N LEU A 163 -9.33 4.50 -5.72
CA LEU A 163 -8.21 4.95 -6.53
C LEU A 163 -8.26 4.33 -7.93
N SER A 164 -8.51 3.03 -8.03
CA SER A 164 -8.68 2.34 -9.32
C SER A 164 -9.81 2.96 -10.12
N ASP A 165 -10.97 3.18 -9.50
CA ASP A 165 -12.14 3.77 -10.16
C ASP A 165 -11.87 5.23 -10.61
N ALA A 166 -11.11 5.99 -9.80
CA ALA A 166 -10.70 7.35 -10.12
C ALA A 166 -9.69 7.39 -11.27
N GLN A 167 -8.72 6.47 -11.31
CA GLN A 167 -7.76 6.34 -12.41
C GLN A 167 -8.48 6.06 -13.74
N ASP A 168 -9.40 5.11 -13.74
CA ASP A 168 -10.21 4.78 -14.92
C ASP A 168 -11.10 5.94 -15.37
N THR A 169 -11.74 6.62 -14.41
CA THR A 169 -12.64 7.74 -14.69
C THR A 169 -11.87 8.93 -15.26
N PHE A 170 -10.71 9.25 -14.68
CA PHE A 170 -9.83 10.30 -15.16
C PHE A 170 -9.26 10.00 -16.55
N ALA A 171 -8.79 8.76 -16.79
CA ALA A 171 -8.33 8.34 -18.11
C ALA A 171 -9.41 8.54 -19.19
N ARG A 172 -10.66 8.18 -18.88
CA ARG A 172 -11.80 8.37 -19.78
C ARG A 172 -12.15 9.85 -19.99
N SER A 173 -12.19 10.66 -18.94
CA SER A 173 -12.56 12.09 -19.06
C SER A 173 -11.55 12.86 -19.90
N GLU A 174 -10.26 12.54 -19.70
CA GLU A 174 -9.15 13.20 -20.37
C GLU A 174 -8.79 12.58 -21.72
N LYS A 175 -9.51 11.52 -22.14
CA LYS A 175 -9.29 10.77 -23.39
C LYS A 175 -7.86 10.23 -23.52
N ILE A 176 -7.28 9.84 -22.38
CA ILE A 176 -5.93 9.26 -22.31
C ILE A 176 -6.01 7.83 -22.85
N GLN A 177 -5.23 7.52 -23.88
CA GLN A 177 -5.08 6.14 -24.33
C GLN A 177 -4.16 5.40 -23.37
N LEU A 178 -4.73 4.54 -22.54
CA LEU A 178 -3.96 3.57 -21.77
C LEU A 178 -3.30 2.60 -22.75
N THR A 179 -2.02 2.82 -23.08
CA THR A 179 -1.29 1.93 -23.98
C THR A 179 -0.91 0.66 -23.24
N THR A 180 -1.67 -0.41 -23.48
CA THR A 180 -1.31 -1.76 -23.06
C THR A 180 -0.13 -2.22 -23.93
N SER A 181 1.09 -2.19 -23.38
CA SER A 181 2.21 -2.88 -24.01
C SER A 181 1.99 -4.38 -23.83
N ASP A 182 1.55 -5.06 -24.88
CA ASP A 182 1.44 -6.53 -24.91
C ASP A 182 2.86 -7.13 -24.89
N PRO A 183 3.28 -7.81 -23.80
CA PRO A 183 4.62 -8.38 -23.71
C PRO A 183 4.84 -9.57 -24.68
N SER A 184 3.80 -10.04 -25.39
CA SER A 184 3.94 -11.10 -26.40
C SER A 184 4.42 -10.60 -27.78
N ARG A 185 4.65 -9.29 -27.95
CA ARG A 185 5.25 -8.72 -29.17
C ARG A 185 6.67 -8.19 -28.92
N ARG A 186 7.62 -9.05 -28.58
CA ARG A 186 9.06 -8.83 -28.83
C ARG A 186 9.75 -10.14 -29.18
#